data_AF-A0A606FCA9-F1
#
_entry.id   AF-A0A606FCA9-F1
#
_cell.length_a   1.000
_cell.length_b   1.000
_cell.length_c   1.000
_cell.angle_alpha   90.00
_cell.angle_beta   90.00
_cell.angle_gamma   90.00
#
_symmetry.space_group_name_H-M   'P 1'
#
loop_
_entity.id
_entity.type
_entity.pdbx_description
1 polymer ?
#
loop_
_entity_poly.entity_id
_entity_poly.type
_entity_poly.pdbx_seq_one_letter_code
_entity_poly.pdbx_strand_id
1 'polypeptide(L)'
;LRQIPVEKIFVYHIDDADNLPLATLEHCHRLFPGNGVIPLHEITHELVQKGYEGICSLELFNPGYWQMAASEVFAIGAEKTRPFLTA
;
A
#
# COMPACT_ATOMS: atom_id res chain seq x y z
N LEU A 1 5.30 -7.39 -12.21
CA LEU A 1 5.13 -8.50 -11.24
C LEU A 1 5.27 -9.89 -11.88
N ARG A 2 4.50 -10.21 -12.93
CA ARG A 2 4.48 -11.54 -13.58
C ARG A 2 5.85 -12.15 -13.92
N GLN A 3 6.80 -11.32 -14.36
CA GLN A 3 8.15 -11.76 -14.76
C GLN A 3 9.15 -11.92 -13.60
N ILE A 4 8.79 -11.50 -12.38
CA ILE A 4 9.68 -11.53 -11.22
C ILE A 4 9.42 -12.83 -10.43
N PRO A 5 10.43 -13.66 -10.13
CA PRO A 5 10.27 -14.82 -9.25
C PRO A 5 9.84 -14.38 -7.85
N VAL A 6 8.87 -15.08 -7.24
CA VAL A 6 8.22 -14.65 -5.99
C VAL A 6 9.20 -14.65 -4.82
N GLU A 7 10.14 -15.59 -4.81
CA GLU A 7 11.20 -15.74 -3.81
C GLU A 7 12.20 -14.57 -3.81
N LYS A 8 12.17 -13.70 -4.84
CA LYS A 8 12.97 -12.47 -4.90
C LYS A 8 12.21 -11.24 -4.39
N ILE A 9 10.93 -11.38 -4.05
CA ILE A 9 10.15 -10.33 -3.42
C ILE A 9 10.21 -10.59 -1.92
N PHE A 10 10.94 -9.74 -1.19
CA PHE A 10 11.14 -9.93 0.24
C PHE A 10 10.10 -9.21 1.10
N VAL A 11 9.65 -8.03 0.65
CA VAL A 11 8.67 -7.20 1.33
C VAL A 11 7.71 -6.58 0.32
N TYR A 12 6.44 -6.48 0.68
CA TYR A 12 5.44 -5.72 -0.05
C TYR A 12 5.07 -4.49 0.80
N HIS A 13 5.43 -3.30 0.34
CA HIS A 13 4.90 -2.07 0.93
C HIS A 13 3.59 -1.73 0.25
N ILE A 14 2.56 -1.46 1.05
CA ILE A 14 1.26 -1.03 0.57
C ILE A 14 0.98 0.40 1.03
N ASP A 15 0.61 1.22 0.07
CA ASP A 15 0.13 2.59 0.22
C ASP A 15 -0.77 2.89 -0.99
N ASP A 16 -1.42 4.04 -0.98
CA ASP A 16 -2.11 4.58 -2.14
C ASP A 16 -1.51 5.93 -2.51
N ALA A 17 -1.97 6.57 -3.58
CA ALA A 17 -1.45 7.88 -3.98
C ALA A 17 -2.51 8.80 -4.58
N ASP A 18 -2.29 10.09 -4.44
CA ASP A 18 -3.07 11.12 -5.15
C ASP A 18 -3.08 10.87 -6.66
N ASN A 19 -4.16 11.27 -7.33
CA ASN A 19 -4.26 11.22 -8.79
C ASN A 19 -3.55 12.42 -9.43
N LEU A 20 -2.23 12.42 -9.36
CA LEU A 20 -1.37 13.44 -9.95
C LEU A 20 -0.56 12.86 -11.11
N PRO A 21 -0.05 13.71 -12.03
CA PRO A 21 0.93 13.26 -13.02
C PRO A 21 2.11 12.55 -12.35
N LEU A 22 2.54 11.41 -12.93
CA LEU A 22 3.63 10.60 -12.36
C LEU A 22 4.91 11.41 -12.10
N ALA A 23 5.23 12.38 -12.97
CA ALA A 23 6.40 13.23 -12.86
C ALA A 23 6.35 14.21 -11.66
N THR A 24 5.20 14.35 -11.02
CA THR A 24 4.99 15.24 -9.86
C THR A 24 4.66 14.48 -8.58
N LEU A 25 4.48 13.15 -8.65
CA LEU A 25 4.27 12.33 -7.48
C LEU A 25 5.56 12.27 -6.65
N GLU A 26 5.37 12.29 -5.34
CA GLU A 26 6.42 12.36 -4.31
C GLU A 26 5.93 11.57 -3.11
N HIS A 27 6.82 11.24 -2.17
CA HIS A 27 6.44 10.46 -0.98
C HIS A 27 5.32 11.10 -0.14
N CYS A 28 5.25 12.44 -0.12
CA CYS A 28 4.20 13.16 0.62
C CYS A 28 2.79 12.96 0.04
N HIS A 29 2.67 12.51 -1.22
CA HIS A 29 1.41 12.24 -1.89
C HIS A 29 0.86 10.83 -1.60
N ARG A 30 1.52 10.06 -0.73
CA ARG A 30 1.01 8.76 -0.29
C ARG A 30 -0.24 8.93 0.56
N LEU A 31 -1.21 8.05 0.36
CA LEU A 31 -2.48 8.02 1.06
C LEU A 31 -2.71 6.65 1.71
N PHE A 32 -3.60 6.57 2.69
CA PHE A 32 -4.09 5.27 3.16
C PHE A 32 -4.65 4.43 1.99
N PRO A 33 -4.44 3.09 2.00
CA PRO A 33 -5.00 2.20 1.00
C PRO A 33 -6.49 2.43 0.71
N GLY A 34 -6.85 2.57 -0.57
CA GLY A 34 -8.23 2.77 -1.01
C GLY A 34 -8.71 4.22 -0.98
N ASN A 35 -7.84 5.18 -0.64
CA ASN A 35 -8.14 6.61 -0.75
C ASN A 35 -7.54 7.25 -2.02
N GLY A 36 -6.79 6.50 -2.82
CA GLY A 36 -6.13 7.00 -4.03
C GLY A 36 -6.54 6.23 -5.28
N VAL A 37 -5.61 6.13 -6.23
CA VAL A 37 -5.84 5.57 -7.57
C VAL A 37 -4.96 4.37 -7.94
N ILE A 38 -4.15 3.86 -7.01
CA ILE A 38 -3.33 2.68 -7.28
C ILE A 38 -4.24 1.44 -7.36
N PRO A 39 -4.07 0.54 -8.35
CA PRO A 39 -4.88 -0.67 -8.48
C PRO A 39 -4.46 -1.75 -7.47
N LEU A 40 -4.67 -1.49 -6.17
CA LEU A 40 -4.17 -2.32 -5.07
C LEU A 40 -4.72 -3.74 -5.08
N HIS A 41 -5.98 -3.93 -5.43
CA HIS A 41 -6.56 -5.27 -5.57
C HIS A 41 -5.84 -6.11 -6.63
N GLU A 42 -5.49 -5.53 -7.78
CA GLU A 42 -4.81 -6.24 -8.87
C GLU A 42 -3.37 -6.59 -8.48
N ILE A 43 -2.67 -5.65 -7.84
CA ILE A 43 -1.30 -5.86 -7.35
C ILE A 43 -1.26 -6.97 -6.31
N THR A 44 -2.12 -6.89 -5.28
CA THR A 44 -2.14 -7.91 -4.23
C THR A 44 -2.63 -9.25 -4.76
N HIS A 45 -3.63 -9.27 -5.64
CA HIS A 45 -4.10 -10.51 -6.27
C HIS A 45 -2.97 -11.22 -7.03
N GLU A 46 -2.19 -10.49 -7.83
CA GLU A 46 -1.05 -11.07 -8.56
C GLU A 46 0.03 -11.61 -7.61
N LEU A 47 0.32 -10.95 -6.49
CA LEU A 47 1.25 -11.45 -5.47
C LEU A 47 0.74 -12.75 -4.83
N VAL A 48 -0.55 -12.81 -4.46
CA VAL A 48 -1.19 -14.01 -3.90
C VAL A 48 -1.17 -15.17 -4.90
N GLN A 49 -1.52 -14.93 -6.17
CA GLN A 49 -1.47 -15.95 -7.23
C GLN A 49 -0.06 -16.51 -7.45
N LYS A 50 0.97 -15.71 -7.19
CA LYS A 50 2.37 -16.15 -7.24
C LYS A 50 2.84 -16.90 -5.99
N GLY A 51 2.01 -17.02 -4.95
CA GLY A 51 2.35 -17.68 -3.69
C GLY A 51 3.18 -16.81 -2.74
N TYR A 52 3.04 -15.49 -2.80
CA TYR A 52 3.70 -14.60 -1.85
C TYR A 52 3.05 -14.71 -0.46
N GLU A 53 3.81 -15.17 0.53
CA GLU A 53 3.39 -15.32 1.94
C GLU A 53 4.17 -14.38 2.88
N GLY A 54 4.90 -13.41 2.33
CA GLY A 54 5.74 -12.49 3.09
C GLY A 54 4.98 -11.33 3.74
N ILE A 55 5.74 -10.41 4.33
CA ILE A 55 5.21 -9.26 5.07
C ILE A 55 4.63 -8.23 4.11
N CYS A 56 3.40 -7.81 4.40
CA CYS A 56 2.81 -6.59 3.87
C CYS A 56 2.93 -5.46 4.90
N SER A 57 3.61 -4.37 4.54
CA SER A 57 3.88 -3.23 5.42
C SER A 57 3.18 -1.98 4.91
N LEU A 58 2.36 -1.33 5.74
CA LEU A 58 1.78 -0.02 5.42
C LEU A 58 2.86 1.06 5.58
N GLU A 59 3.15 1.84 4.53
CA GLU A 59 4.21 2.85 4.54
C GLU A 59 3.73 4.21 4.02
N LEU A 60 3.64 5.21 4.89
CA LEU A 60 3.06 6.53 4.57
C LEU A 60 4.01 7.67 4.94
N PHE A 61 4.05 8.71 4.10
CA PHE A 61 4.86 9.92 4.33
C PHE A 61 4.05 11.22 4.18
N ASN A 62 2.72 11.14 4.23
CA ASN A 62 1.86 12.31 4.15
C ASN A 62 1.98 13.18 5.40
N PRO A 63 2.42 14.45 5.29
CA PRO A 63 2.54 15.34 6.45
C PRO A 63 1.23 15.60 7.19
N GLY A 64 0.09 15.44 6.52
CA GLY A 64 -1.23 15.56 7.13
C GLY A 64 -1.44 14.52 8.24
N TYR A 65 -0.94 13.30 8.07
CA TYR A 65 -1.09 12.23 9.07
C TYR A 65 -0.23 12.47 10.32
N TRP A 66 0.80 13.32 10.26
CA TRP A 66 1.60 13.68 11.44
C TRP A 66 0.83 14.54 12.44
N GLN A 67 -0.27 15.15 12.02
CA GLN A 67 -1.16 15.92 12.90
C GLN A 67 -2.18 15.03 13.63
N MET A 68 -2.23 13.74 13.32
CA MET A 68 -3.15 12.77 13.93
C MET A 68 -2.48 12.06 15.11
N ALA A 69 -3.29 11.54 16.03
CA ALA A 69 -2.77 10.66 17.07
C ALA A 69 -2.23 9.37 16.45
N ALA A 70 -1.06 8.90 16.89
CA ALA A 70 -0.45 7.68 16.35
C ALA A 70 -1.39 6.47 16.42
N SER A 71 -2.14 6.32 17.52
CA SER A 71 -3.14 5.24 17.68
C SER A 71 -4.25 5.28 16.63
N GLU A 72 -4.65 6.47 16.20
CA GLU A 72 -5.66 6.66 15.16
C GLU A 72 -5.10 6.28 13.78
N VAL A 73 -3.87 6.72 13.47
CA VAL A 73 -3.17 6.33 12.24
C VAL A 73 -3.02 4.80 12.15
N PHE A 74 -2.66 4.14 13.26
CA PHE A 74 -2.57 2.68 13.29
C PHE A 74 -3.92 2.00 13.07
N ALA A 75 -4.98 2.47 13.73
CA ALA A 75 -6.32 1.91 13.59
C ALA A 75 -6.85 2.04 12.15
N ILE A 76 -6.79 3.27 11.60
CA ILE A 76 -7.23 3.56 10.22
C ILE A 76 -6.38 2.78 9.22
N GLY A 77 -5.06 2.77 9.41
CA GLY A 77 -4.14 2.04 8.55
C GLY A 77 -4.48 0.56 8.47
N ALA A 78 -4.71 -0.09 9.62
CA ALA A 78 -5.10 -1.50 9.67
C ALA A 78 -6.49 -1.75 9.05
N GLU A 79 -7.47 -0.88 9.32
CA GLU A 79 -8.82 -0.97 8.75
C GLU A 79 -8.78 -0.86 7.22
N LYS A 80 -8.11 0.17 6.70
CA LYS A 80 -8.03 0.49 5.27
C LYS A 80 -7.20 -0.52 4.48
N THR A 81 -6.17 -1.09 5.09
CA THR A 81 -5.31 -2.09 4.43
C THR A 81 -6.00 -3.44 4.29
N ARG A 82 -6.78 -3.86 5.30
CA ARG A 82 -7.35 -5.22 5.40
C ARG A 82 -8.12 -5.70 4.16
N PRO A 83 -9.01 -4.90 3.54
CA PRO A 83 -9.77 -5.32 2.35
C PRO A 83 -8.89 -5.74 1.17
N PHE A 84 -7.65 -5.27 1.09
CA PHE A 84 -6.73 -5.60 0.00
C PHE A 84 -5.93 -6.88 0.25
N LEU A 85 -5.87 -7.37 1.49
CA LEU A 85 -5.08 -8.54 1.88
C LEU A 85 -5.89 -9.81 2.05
N THR A 86 -7.21 -9.70 2.21
CA THR A 86 -8.12 -10.85 2.25
C THR A 86 -8.55 -11.20 0.83
N ALA A 87 -8.02 -12.32 0.31
CA ALA A 87 -8.52 -12.96 -0.90
C ALA A 87 -9.85 -13.69 -0.63
#